data_AF-A0A6C0DGJ1-F1
#
_entry.id   AF-A0A6C0DGJ1-F1
#
_cell.length_a   1.000
_cell.length_b   1.000
_cell.length_c   1.000
_cell.angle_alpha   90.00
_cell.angle_beta   90.00
_cell.angle_gamma   90.00
#
_symmetry.space_group_name_H-M   'P 1'
#
loop_
_entity.id
_entity.type
_entity.pdbx_description
1 polymer ?
#
loop_
_entity_poly.entity_id
_entity_poly.type
_entity_poly.pdbx_seq_one_letter_code
_entity_poly.pdbx_strand_id
1 'polypeptide(L)'
;MNIHNLYLDCNSIIYDAVRNIDFSTIKVNDVTTKMISTKVILKIEEYISTIQPSQNIIIAFDGVAPVAKLEQQRTRRYKSWYQNEVSKTIFKNSKPDVWNTTAITPGTIFMKELNDFIMKHFIQPSKYGVQKLIVSTSNECGEGEHKIFDYIRGNVNEHYEKSTVIYGLDADLIMLSINHLPISPQIYLYRETPEFIKSIDNSLEPNESYLMDIPELTRIITIDMNHGKEFVNDQQKNRIYDYIFLCFFLGNDFMPHFPALNIRTGGIDKLLNAYKATITENDYLTDGKNIQWKNLRKLVAFLVEREEEYIQNEMKLRDKLAKKHYPDDTPEQRYAKFDAIPTYERELEKYVNPFKKGWQNRYYKALFKIDIDDERRKQIATNYLEGLEWTMKYYTNGCANWNWCYKYNYPPLLEDLIKYVPYFETEFIKENTYKPVSPLVQLCYVLPTQSLGFLPEKLYKELKENYSHWYKNDCEFIWAYSKYFWESHVELPEIEIDELKNVVSKVLHNEGLVVNKSLV
;
A
#
# COMPACT_ATOMS: atom_id res chain seq x y z
N MET A 1 0.05 3.59 -31.12
CA MET A 1 1.39 3.41 -30.52
C MET A 1 1.77 1.93 -30.66
N ASN A 2 2.98 1.58 -31.08
CA ASN A 2 3.39 0.16 -31.14
C ASN A 2 3.82 -0.29 -29.75
N ILE A 3 3.10 -1.23 -29.13
CA ILE A 3 3.35 -1.68 -27.76
C ILE A 3 4.15 -2.98 -27.79
N HIS A 4 5.23 -3.03 -27.02
CA HIS A 4 6.16 -4.17 -27.00
C HIS A 4 5.88 -5.07 -25.81
N ASN A 5 5.73 -4.48 -24.62
CA ASN A 5 5.57 -5.21 -23.38
C ASN A 5 4.24 -4.85 -22.70
N LEU A 6 3.53 -5.85 -22.17
CA LEU A 6 2.36 -5.69 -21.30
C LEU A 6 2.55 -6.45 -19.99
N TYR A 7 2.61 -5.74 -18.88
CA TYR A 7 2.74 -6.33 -17.54
C TYR A 7 1.50 -6.05 -16.71
N LEU A 8 0.96 -7.08 -16.06
CA LEU A 8 -0.33 -7.01 -15.39
C LEU A 8 -0.13 -7.31 -13.90
N ASP A 9 -0.44 -6.35 -13.04
CA ASP A 9 -0.74 -6.64 -11.65
C ASP A 9 -2.19 -7.13 -11.56
N CYS A 10 -2.35 -8.42 -11.28
CA CYS A 10 -3.63 -9.10 -11.37
C CYS A 10 -4.40 -9.18 -10.05
N ASN A 11 -3.89 -8.66 -8.94
CA ASN A 11 -4.59 -8.82 -7.66
C ASN A 11 -5.97 -8.14 -7.67
N SER A 12 -6.08 -6.92 -8.22
CA SER A 12 -7.36 -6.22 -8.40
C SER A 12 -8.35 -6.98 -9.30
N ILE A 13 -7.84 -7.65 -10.34
CA ILE A 13 -8.65 -8.46 -11.27
C ILE A 13 -9.38 -9.58 -10.53
N ILE A 14 -8.77 -10.19 -9.50
CA ILE A 14 -9.44 -11.21 -8.68
C ILE A 14 -10.61 -10.59 -7.91
N TYR A 15 -10.41 -9.44 -7.28
CA TYR A 15 -11.47 -8.75 -6.54
C TYR A 15 -12.64 -8.35 -7.46
N ASP A 16 -12.35 -7.86 -8.66
CA ASP A 16 -13.40 -7.46 -9.62
C ASP A 16 -14.12 -8.68 -10.21
N ALA A 17 -13.40 -9.79 -10.45
CA ALA A 17 -14.02 -11.04 -10.85
C ALA A 17 -15.02 -11.53 -9.79
N VAL A 18 -14.68 -11.43 -8.50
CA VAL A 18 -15.55 -11.80 -7.38
C VAL A 18 -16.76 -10.87 -7.29
N ARG A 19 -16.56 -9.54 -7.37
CA ARG A 19 -17.66 -8.55 -7.31
C ARG A 19 -18.70 -8.75 -8.42
N ASN A 20 -18.26 -9.18 -9.59
CA ASN A 20 -19.12 -9.39 -10.76
C ASN A 20 -19.78 -10.77 -10.82
N ILE A 21 -19.67 -11.61 -9.77
CA ILE A 21 -20.34 -12.92 -9.70
C ILE A 21 -21.60 -12.82 -8.86
N ASP A 22 -22.73 -13.23 -9.43
CA ASP A 22 -23.96 -13.47 -8.66
C ASP A 22 -23.89 -14.85 -8.00
N PHE A 23 -23.37 -14.86 -6.78
CA PHE A 23 -23.24 -16.08 -5.99
C PHE A 23 -24.58 -16.68 -5.54
N SER A 24 -25.71 -15.97 -5.66
CA SER A 24 -27.03 -16.51 -5.29
C SER A 24 -27.48 -17.66 -6.20
N THR A 25 -26.85 -17.79 -7.37
CA THR A 25 -27.14 -18.79 -8.39
C THR A 25 -26.27 -20.05 -8.29
N ILE A 26 -25.30 -20.09 -7.36
CA ILE A 26 -24.25 -21.13 -7.31
C ILE A 26 -24.46 -22.06 -6.11
N LYS A 27 -24.47 -23.38 -6.35
CA LYS A 27 -24.35 -24.41 -5.29
C LYS A 27 -22.87 -24.61 -4.96
N VAL A 28 -22.48 -24.27 -3.74
CA VAL A 28 -21.08 -24.03 -3.31
C VAL A 28 -20.30 -25.34 -3.07
N ASN A 29 -19.12 -25.48 -3.72
CA ASN A 29 -17.82 -25.98 -3.19
C ASN A 29 -16.80 -26.59 -4.20
N ASP A 30 -17.01 -26.50 -5.51
CA ASP A 30 -15.93 -26.73 -6.52
C ASP A 30 -16.09 -25.83 -7.76
N VAL A 31 -17.35 -25.49 -8.07
CA VAL A 31 -17.70 -24.64 -9.21
C VAL A 31 -17.20 -23.19 -9.01
N THR A 32 -17.14 -22.72 -7.76
CA THR A 32 -16.83 -21.32 -7.45
C THR A 32 -15.41 -20.92 -7.80
N THR A 33 -14.39 -21.69 -7.39
CA THR A 33 -12.99 -21.38 -7.75
C THR A 33 -12.83 -21.38 -9.27
N LYS A 34 -13.34 -22.42 -9.95
CA LYS A 34 -13.30 -22.50 -11.40
C LYS A 34 -13.97 -21.30 -12.08
N MET A 35 -15.11 -20.85 -11.59
CA MET A 35 -15.81 -19.66 -12.11
C MET A 35 -14.98 -18.39 -11.94
N ILE A 36 -14.45 -18.14 -10.73
CA ILE A 36 -13.60 -16.98 -10.45
C ILE A 36 -12.35 -17.02 -11.35
N SER A 37 -11.64 -18.16 -11.39
CA SER A 37 -10.46 -18.34 -12.24
C SER A 37 -10.76 -18.12 -13.72
N THR A 38 -11.91 -18.59 -14.21
CA THR A 38 -12.34 -18.37 -15.60
C THR A 38 -12.56 -16.87 -15.87
N LYS A 39 -13.21 -16.14 -14.96
CA LYS A 39 -13.40 -14.70 -15.11
C LYS A 39 -12.08 -13.93 -15.09
N VAL A 40 -11.15 -14.30 -14.21
CA VAL A 40 -9.80 -13.71 -14.16
C VAL A 40 -9.07 -13.93 -15.49
N ILE A 41 -9.09 -15.17 -16.02
CA ILE A 41 -8.50 -15.51 -17.31
C ILE A 41 -9.09 -14.64 -18.43
N LEU A 42 -10.43 -14.56 -18.51
CA LEU A 42 -11.11 -13.80 -19.56
C LEU A 42 -10.76 -12.31 -19.50
N LYS A 43 -10.68 -11.73 -18.30
CA LYS A 43 -10.31 -10.31 -18.13
C LYS A 43 -8.84 -10.04 -18.48
N ILE A 44 -7.94 -10.97 -18.17
CA ILE A 44 -6.54 -10.90 -18.64
C ILE A 44 -6.47 -10.97 -20.17
N GLU A 45 -7.21 -11.89 -20.80
CA GLU A 45 -7.27 -12.01 -22.27
C GLU A 45 -7.89 -10.75 -22.92
N GLU A 46 -8.90 -10.15 -22.30
CA GLU A 46 -9.48 -8.87 -22.71
C GLU A 46 -8.41 -7.78 -22.76
N TYR A 47 -7.61 -7.62 -21.69
CA TYR A 47 -6.51 -6.65 -21.67
C TYR A 47 -5.42 -6.94 -22.69
N ILE A 48 -5.01 -8.21 -22.86
CA ILE A 48 -4.05 -8.61 -23.90
C ILE A 48 -4.59 -8.25 -25.29
N SER A 49 -5.87 -8.54 -25.56
CA SER A 49 -6.50 -8.25 -26.85
C SER A 49 -6.67 -6.76 -27.14
N THR A 50 -6.84 -5.95 -26.08
CA THR A 50 -7.01 -4.49 -26.16
C THR A 50 -5.66 -3.81 -26.41
N ILE A 51 -4.61 -4.23 -25.70
CA ILE A 51 -3.29 -3.61 -25.75
C ILE A 51 -2.43 -4.14 -26.90
N GLN A 52 -2.59 -5.41 -27.28
CA GLN A 52 -1.89 -6.07 -28.38
C GLN A 52 -0.36 -5.94 -28.31
N PRO A 53 0.30 -6.41 -27.23
CA PRO A 53 1.75 -6.38 -27.10
C PRO A 53 2.43 -7.27 -28.15
N SER A 54 3.61 -6.86 -28.64
CA SER A 54 4.35 -7.56 -29.70
C SER A 54 5.54 -8.40 -29.23
N GLN A 55 5.99 -8.27 -27.97
CA GLN A 55 7.19 -8.95 -27.48
C GLN A 55 6.96 -9.76 -26.21
N ASN A 56 6.52 -9.11 -25.12
CA ASN A 56 6.51 -9.73 -23.80
C ASN A 56 5.18 -9.51 -23.06
N ILE A 57 4.72 -10.54 -22.36
CA ILE A 57 3.63 -10.45 -21.38
C ILE A 57 4.12 -10.97 -20.02
N ILE A 58 3.79 -10.25 -18.95
CA ILE A 58 3.95 -10.71 -17.57
C ILE A 58 2.59 -10.63 -16.87
N ILE A 59 2.20 -11.73 -16.23
CA ILE A 59 1.01 -11.83 -15.40
C ILE A 59 1.49 -12.05 -13.97
N ALA A 60 1.36 -11.05 -13.11
CA ALA A 60 1.86 -11.10 -11.74
C ALA A 60 0.72 -11.09 -10.72
N PHE A 61 0.81 -11.99 -9.73
CA PHE A 61 -0.06 -12.05 -8.57
C PHE A 61 0.73 -11.80 -7.30
N ASP A 62 0.09 -11.20 -6.30
CA ASP A 62 0.67 -11.00 -4.98
C ASP A 62 1.12 -12.33 -4.37
N GLY A 63 2.37 -12.36 -3.91
CA GLY A 63 2.94 -13.41 -3.11
C GLY A 63 3.13 -12.98 -1.66
N VAL A 64 4.03 -13.66 -0.94
CA VAL A 64 4.34 -13.27 0.43
C VAL A 64 5.05 -11.92 0.46
N ALA A 65 4.53 -10.97 1.23
CA ALA A 65 5.04 -9.60 1.31
C ALA A 65 5.93 -9.38 2.56
N PRO A 66 6.71 -8.28 2.62
CA PRO A 66 7.46 -7.89 3.83
C PRO A 66 6.54 -7.60 5.01
N VAL A 67 7.05 -7.74 6.25
CA VAL A 67 6.26 -7.53 7.49
C VAL A 67 5.59 -6.15 7.54
N ALA A 68 6.26 -5.10 7.05
CA ALA A 68 5.65 -3.78 6.89
C ALA A 68 4.31 -3.82 6.11
N LYS A 69 4.25 -4.56 5.00
CA LYS A 69 3.01 -4.76 4.24
C LYS A 69 2.05 -5.70 4.97
N LEU A 70 2.55 -6.73 5.65
CA LEU A 70 1.68 -7.66 6.38
C LEU A 70 0.85 -6.96 7.46
N GLU A 71 1.44 -6.01 8.19
CA GLU A 71 0.72 -5.19 9.17
C GLU A 71 -0.40 -4.35 8.54
N GLN A 72 -0.12 -3.72 7.40
CA GLN A 72 -1.12 -3.00 6.63
C GLN A 72 -2.26 -3.94 6.20
N GLN A 73 -1.93 -5.11 5.67
CA GLN A 73 -2.95 -6.03 5.19
C GLN A 73 -3.76 -6.66 6.34
N ARG A 74 -3.13 -6.91 7.50
CA ARG A 74 -3.79 -7.37 8.73
C ARG A 74 -4.83 -6.34 9.17
N THR A 75 -4.42 -5.08 9.30
CA THR A 75 -5.31 -3.95 9.64
C THR A 75 -6.46 -3.82 8.63
N ARG A 76 -6.16 -3.92 7.33
CA ARG A 76 -7.16 -3.85 6.25
C ARG A 76 -8.22 -4.96 6.36
N ARG A 77 -7.80 -6.20 6.62
CA ARG A 77 -8.72 -7.35 6.74
C ARG A 77 -9.67 -7.21 7.94
N TYR A 78 -9.18 -6.73 9.08
CA TYR A 78 -10.02 -6.46 10.25
C TYR A 78 -11.03 -5.32 9.99
N LYS A 79 -10.60 -4.24 9.33
CA LYS A 79 -11.51 -3.15 8.91
C LYS A 79 -12.60 -3.65 7.97
N SER A 80 -12.23 -4.38 6.92
CA SER A 80 -13.21 -4.92 5.97
C SER A 80 -14.19 -5.87 6.64
N TRP A 81 -13.73 -6.74 7.55
CA TRP A 81 -14.62 -7.60 8.34
C TRP A 81 -15.63 -6.76 9.14
N TYR A 82 -15.16 -5.77 9.90
CA TYR A 82 -16.04 -4.94 10.72
C TYR A 82 -17.03 -4.12 9.88
N GLN A 83 -16.57 -3.52 8.78
CA GLN A 83 -17.43 -2.79 7.84
C GLN A 83 -18.51 -3.69 7.22
N ASN A 84 -18.17 -4.95 6.93
CA ASN A 84 -19.15 -5.93 6.43
C ASN A 84 -20.20 -6.27 7.48
N GLU A 85 -19.82 -6.45 8.75
CA GLU A 85 -20.78 -6.71 9.84
C GLU A 85 -21.71 -5.51 10.10
N VAL A 86 -21.17 -4.29 10.05
CA VAL A 86 -21.98 -3.06 10.12
C VAL A 86 -22.93 -2.98 8.93
N SER A 87 -22.44 -3.26 7.72
CA SER A 87 -23.26 -3.30 6.50
C SER A 87 -24.41 -4.30 6.64
N LYS A 88 -24.14 -5.55 7.01
CA LYS A 88 -25.18 -6.59 7.23
C LYS A 88 -26.25 -6.14 8.22
N THR A 89 -25.82 -5.47 9.30
CA THR A 89 -26.73 -4.93 10.31
C THR A 89 -27.62 -3.81 9.75
N ILE A 90 -27.04 -2.86 9.02
CA ILE A 90 -27.75 -1.71 8.44
C ILE A 90 -28.73 -2.14 7.35
N PHE A 91 -28.29 -2.99 6.42
CA PHE A 91 -29.08 -3.48 5.29
C PHE A 91 -29.99 -4.66 5.66
N LYS A 92 -29.97 -5.11 6.93
CA LYS A 92 -30.71 -6.29 7.42
C LYS A 92 -30.47 -7.55 6.57
N ASN A 93 -29.27 -7.67 6.01
CA ASN A 93 -28.89 -8.83 5.23
C ASN A 93 -28.36 -9.91 6.17
N SER A 94 -29.23 -10.85 6.54
CA SER A 94 -28.88 -11.98 7.40
C SER A 94 -28.28 -13.17 6.64
N LYS A 95 -28.13 -13.08 5.31
CA LYS A 95 -27.54 -14.17 4.53
C LYS A 95 -26.03 -14.18 4.78
N PRO A 96 -25.42 -15.35 5.05
CA PRO A 96 -23.98 -15.46 5.14
C PRO A 96 -23.34 -15.02 3.81
N ASP A 97 -22.15 -14.41 3.90
CA ASP A 97 -21.38 -14.09 2.71
C ASP A 97 -21.14 -15.38 1.94
N VAL A 98 -21.53 -15.39 0.67
CA VAL A 98 -21.45 -16.63 -0.13
C VAL A 98 -20.00 -16.99 -0.43
N TRP A 99 -19.11 -16.01 -0.39
CA TRP A 99 -17.68 -16.21 -0.56
C TRP A 99 -16.87 -15.18 0.25
N ASN A 100 -15.81 -15.64 0.90
CA ASN A 100 -14.99 -14.81 1.78
C ASN A 100 -13.73 -14.30 1.02
N THR A 101 -13.65 -13.00 0.81
CA THR A 101 -12.55 -12.35 0.08
C THR A 101 -11.20 -12.47 0.77
N THR A 102 -11.13 -12.83 2.06
CA THR A 102 -9.84 -13.15 2.69
C THR A 102 -9.19 -14.41 2.11
N ALA A 103 -9.94 -15.21 1.35
CA ALA A 103 -9.39 -16.31 0.56
C ALA A 103 -8.37 -15.83 -0.49
N ILE A 104 -8.44 -14.56 -0.92
CA ILE A 104 -7.44 -13.88 -1.77
C ILE A 104 -6.23 -13.52 -0.90
N THR A 105 -5.53 -14.53 -0.44
CA THR A 105 -4.29 -14.41 0.35
C THR A 105 -3.35 -15.56 -0.03
N PRO A 106 -2.07 -15.29 -0.32
CA PRO A 106 -1.09 -16.32 -0.58
C PRO A 106 -1.09 -17.42 0.48
N GLY A 107 -1.10 -18.67 0.05
CA GLY A 107 -1.12 -19.85 0.92
C GLY A 107 -2.50 -20.48 1.13
N THR A 108 -3.60 -19.82 0.75
CA THR A 108 -4.94 -20.45 0.80
C THR A 108 -5.09 -21.51 -0.29
N ILE A 109 -6.03 -22.44 -0.07
CA ILE A 109 -6.40 -23.45 -1.09
C ILE A 109 -6.88 -22.77 -2.37
N PHE A 110 -7.72 -21.73 -2.24
CA PHE A 110 -8.21 -20.94 -3.37
C PHE A 110 -7.07 -20.37 -4.21
N MET A 111 -6.08 -19.71 -3.60
CA MET A 111 -4.95 -19.14 -4.34
C MET A 111 -4.10 -20.23 -5.00
N LYS A 112 -3.91 -21.37 -4.34
CA LYS A 112 -3.20 -22.52 -4.93
C LYS A 112 -3.92 -23.04 -6.18
N GLU A 113 -5.23 -23.22 -6.11
CA GLU A 113 -6.05 -23.66 -7.25
C GLU A 113 -6.05 -22.61 -8.37
N LEU A 114 -6.21 -21.32 -8.03
CA LEU A 114 -6.14 -20.23 -9.00
C LEU A 114 -4.80 -20.24 -9.74
N ASN A 115 -3.68 -20.39 -9.02
CA ASN A 115 -2.36 -20.52 -9.62
C ASN A 115 -2.31 -21.67 -10.63
N ASP A 116 -2.84 -22.84 -10.28
CA ASP A 116 -2.90 -23.98 -11.20
C ASP A 116 -3.73 -23.69 -12.46
N PHE A 117 -4.86 -22.99 -12.34
CA PHE A 117 -5.69 -22.59 -13.49
C PHE A 117 -4.95 -21.60 -14.41
N ILE A 118 -4.34 -20.57 -13.84
CA ILE A 118 -3.60 -19.55 -14.60
C ILE A 118 -2.41 -20.19 -15.31
N MET A 119 -1.59 -20.96 -14.59
CA MET A 119 -0.41 -21.63 -15.14
C MET A 119 -0.78 -22.60 -16.27
N LYS A 120 -1.91 -23.30 -16.16
CA LYS A 120 -2.41 -24.20 -17.22
C LYS A 120 -2.91 -23.45 -18.46
N HIS A 121 -3.45 -22.25 -18.29
CA HIS A 121 -4.04 -21.46 -19.39
C HIS A 121 -2.99 -20.65 -20.16
N PHE A 122 -2.05 -20.04 -19.45
CA PHE A 122 -1.06 -19.11 -20.01
C PHE A 122 0.30 -19.81 -20.22
N ILE A 123 0.33 -20.85 -21.08
CA ILE A 123 1.55 -21.64 -21.37
C ILE A 123 2.24 -21.21 -22.67
N GLN A 124 1.47 -20.83 -23.70
CA GLN A 124 1.99 -20.66 -25.07
C GLN A 124 2.07 -19.18 -25.45
N PRO A 125 3.26 -18.56 -25.51
CA PRO A 125 3.43 -17.18 -25.95
C PRO A 125 2.86 -16.90 -27.34
N SER A 126 3.00 -17.86 -28.26
CA SER A 126 2.54 -17.76 -29.65
C SER A 126 1.02 -17.57 -29.77
N LYS A 127 0.22 -18.07 -28.82
CA LYS A 127 -1.24 -17.85 -28.78
C LYS A 127 -1.58 -16.36 -28.71
N TYR A 128 -0.72 -15.57 -28.07
CA TYR A 128 -0.91 -14.15 -27.85
C TYR A 128 -0.01 -13.28 -28.73
N GLY A 129 0.65 -13.87 -29.74
CA GLY A 129 1.51 -13.14 -30.67
C GLY A 129 2.80 -12.57 -30.06
N VAL A 130 3.21 -13.08 -28.88
CA VAL A 130 4.39 -12.60 -28.16
C VAL A 130 5.51 -13.63 -28.14
N GLN A 131 6.73 -13.16 -27.94
CA GLN A 131 7.94 -13.99 -27.85
C GLN A 131 8.08 -14.60 -26.45
N LYS A 132 7.69 -13.86 -25.42
CA LYS A 132 7.78 -14.28 -24.01
C LYS A 132 6.47 -14.06 -23.27
N LEU A 133 6.08 -15.06 -22.48
CA LEU A 133 4.94 -15.04 -21.58
C LEU A 133 5.41 -15.57 -20.22
N ILE A 134 5.35 -14.74 -19.19
CA ILE A 134 5.75 -15.10 -17.83
C ILE A 134 4.51 -15.00 -16.94
N VAL A 135 4.27 -16.04 -16.15
CA VAL A 135 3.28 -16.02 -15.08
C VAL A 135 4.04 -16.09 -13.76
N SER A 136 3.94 -15.02 -12.96
CA SER A 136 4.37 -15.01 -11.57
C SER A 136 3.16 -15.14 -10.66
N THR A 137 3.02 -16.31 -10.05
CA THR A 137 1.91 -16.70 -9.19
C THR A 137 2.10 -16.24 -7.75
N SER A 138 1.11 -16.51 -6.89
CA SER A 138 1.25 -16.25 -5.45
C SER A 138 2.23 -17.19 -4.73
N ASN A 139 2.82 -18.17 -5.43
CA ASN A 139 3.81 -19.08 -4.85
C ASN A 139 5.21 -18.44 -4.79
N GLU A 140 5.50 -17.47 -5.65
CA GLU A 140 6.74 -16.68 -5.54
C GLU A 140 6.51 -15.49 -4.61
N CYS A 141 7.51 -15.13 -3.79
CA CYS A 141 7.41 -14.01 -2.84
C CYS A 141 7.42 -12.65 -3.54
N GLY A 142 6.97 -11.61 -2.82
CA GLY A 142 6.87 -10.24 -3.29
C GLY A 142 5.46 -9.86 -3.76
N GLU A 143 5.16 -8.57 -3.70
CA GLU A 143 3.93 -7.98 -4.25
C GLU A 143 3.97 -8.01 -5.78
N GLY A 144 2.80 -8.08 -6.43
CA GLY A 144 2.67 -8.19 -7.88
C GLY A 144 3.40 -7.06 -8.62
N GLU A 145 3.15 -5.82 -8.20
CA GLU A 145 3.86 -4.63 -8.71
C GLU A 145 5.39 -4.74 -8.54
N HIS A 146 5.88 -5.14 -7.37
CA HIS A 146 7.32 -5.24 -7.11
C HIS A 146 7.98 -6.34 -7.94
N LYS A 147 7.32 -7.48 -8.17
CA LYS A 147 7.78 -8.54 -9.08
C LYS A 147 7.94 -8.03 -10.52
N ILE A 148 7.00 -7.21 -10.99
CA ILE A 148 7.07 -6.58 -12.32
C ILE A 148 8.27 -5.65 -12.40
N PHE A 149 8.45 -4.78 -11.42
CA PHE A 149 9.55 -3.81 -11.43
C PHE A 149 10.93 -4.46 -11.18
N ASP A 150 11.01 -5.53 -10.39
CA ASP A 150 12.20 -6.40 -10.30
C ASP A 150 12.57 -6.97 -11.66
N TYR A 151 11.59 -7.44 -12.43
CA TYR A 151 11.82 -7.92 -13.79
C TYR A 151 12.36 -6.83 -14.71
N ILE A 152 11.75 -5.63 -14.68
CA ILE A 152 12.20 -4.48 -15.48
C ILE A 152 13.68 -4.16 -15.17
N ARG A 153 14.04 -4.09 -13.88
CA ARG A 153 15.42 -3.85 -13.43
C ARG A 153 16.39 -4.91 -13.94
N GLY A 154 16.00 -6.18 -13.89
CA GLY A 154 16.83 -7.30 -14.32
C GLY A 154 16.98 -7.44 -15.84
N ASN A 155 16.12 -6.81 -16.64
CA ASN A 155 16.03 -7.05 -18.09
C ASN A 155 16.07 -5.74 -18.91
N VAL A 156 17.01 -4.84 -18.60
CA VAL A 156 17.12 -3.49 -19.22
C VAL A 156 17.00 -3.49 -20.76
N ASN A 157 17.64 -4.45 -21.44
CA ASN A 157 17.64 -4.55 -22.90
C ASN A 157 16.23 -4.80 -23.50
N GLU A 158 15.31 -5.33 -22.71
CA GLU A 158 13.92 -5.57 -23.13
C GLU A 158 13.03 -4.34 -22.97
N HIS A 159 13.54 -3.24 -22.40
CA HIS A 159 12.76 -2.07 -21.99
C HIS A 159 13.33 -0.73 -22.51
N TYR A 160 14.65 -0.58 -22.60
CA TYR A 160 15.27 0.73 -22.82
C TYR A 160 14.80 1.43 -24.12
N GLU A 161 14.68 0.68 -25.22
CA GLU A 161 14.17 1.19 -26.50
C GLU A 161 12.74 0.72 -26.80
N LYS A 162 12.07 0.12 -25.81
CA LYS A 162 10.80 -0.58 -25.96
C LYS A 162 9.73 0.07 -25.11
N SER A 163 8.54 0.15 -25.68
CA SER A 163 7.38 0.67 -24.97
C SER A 163 6.77 -0.40 -24.06
N THR A 164 6.65 -0.08 -22.78
CA THR A 164 6.13 -0.97 -21.74
C THR A 164 4.85 -0.40 -21.17
N VAL A 165 3.76 -1.16 -21.24
CA VAL A 165 2.49 -0.84 -20.60
C VAL A 165 2.35 -1.71 -19.35
N ILE A 166 2.04 -1.08 -18.22
CA ILE A 166 1.74 -1.76 -16.96
C ILE A 166 0.27 -1.51 -16.60
N TYR A 167 -0.46 -2.57 -16.27
CA TYR A 167 -1.81 -2.47 -15.73
C TYR A 167 -1.80 -2.64 -14.21
N GLY A 168 -2.59 -1.82 -13.53
CA GLY A 168 -2.99 -2.01 -12.14
C GLY A 168 -3.64 -0.76 -11.55
N LEU A 169 -4.30 -0.91 -10.40
CA LEU A 169 -5.12 0.15 -9.79
C LEU A 169 -4.48 0.81 -8.57
N ASP A 170 -3.26 0.43 -8.20
CA ASP A 170 -2.59 1.00 -7.04
C ASP A 170 -1.89 2.32 -7.39
N ALA A 171 -1.81 3.23 -6.42
CA ALA A 171 -1.14 4.52 -6.61
C ALA A 171 0.38 4.34 -6.71
N ASP A 172 0.92 3.33 -6.03
CA ASP A 172 2.34 2.97 -5.98
C ASP A 172 2.90 2.68 -7.38
N LEU A 173 2.10 2.12 -8.28
CA LEU A 173 2.46 1.93 -9.70
C LEU A 173 2.86 3.22 -10.42
N ILE A 174 2.28 4.38 -10.06
CA ILE A 174 2.70 5.68 -10.61
C ILE A 174 4.12 5.97 -10.18
N MET A 175 4.39 5.86 -8.87
CA MET A 175 5.70 6.16 -8.28
C MET A 175 6.77 5.17 -8.76
N LEU A 176 6.45 3.88 -8.80
CA LEU A 176 7.33 2.84 -9.32
C LEU A 176 7.61 3.06 -10.81
N SER A 177 6.62 3.45 -11.62
CA SER A 177 6.85 3.76 -13.04
C SER A 177 7.79 4.95 -13.23
N ILE A 178 7.59 6.04 -12.48
CA ILE A 178 8.48 7.22 -12.48
C ILE A 178 9.91 6.79 -12.10
N ASN A 179 10.05 6.00 -11.04
CA ASN A 179 11.34 5.51 -10.55
C ASN A 179 12.15 4.75 -11.62
N HIS A 180 11.44 4.06 -12.52
CA HIS A 180 12.05 3.19 -13.54
C HIS A 180 12.23 3.83 -14.90
N LEU A 181 11.90 5.12 -15.08
CA LEU A 181 12.16 5.85 -16.33
C LEU A 181 13.62 5.77 -16.82
N PRO A 182 14.66 5.78 -15.95
CA PRO A 182 16.04 5.60 -16.42
C PRO A 182 16.32 4.23 -17.07
N ILE A 183 15.48 3.23 -16.79
CA ILE A 183 15.60 1.84 -17.30
C ILE A 183 14.60 1.57 -18.43
N SER A 184 13.37 2.06 -18.29
CA SER A 184 12.26 1.93 -19.24
C SER A 184 11.72 3.33 -19.59
N PRO A 185 12.38 4.08 -20.50
CA PRO A 185 12.01 5.45 -20.84
C PRO A 185 10.62 5.60 -21.48
N GLN A 186 10.05 4.53 -22.04
CA GLN A 186 8.73 4.52 -22.66
C GLN A 186 7.77 3.65 -21.83
N ILE A 187 7.50 4.07 -20.58
CA ILE A 187 6.60 3.37 -19.66
C ILE A 187 5.24 4.06 -19.56
N TYR A 188 4.16 3.28 -19.54
CA TYR A 188 2.79 3.80 -19.52
C TYR A 188 1.95 2.99 -18.54
N LEU A 189 0.98 3.63 -17.89
CA LEU A 189 0.03 2.93 -17.02
C LEU A 189 -1.33 2.82 -17.68
N TYR A 190 -1.81 1.59 -17.84
CA TYR A 190 -3.16 1.30 -18.32
C TYR A 190 -4.09 1.07 -17.13
N ARG A 191 -5.15 1.86 -17.02
CA ARG A 191 -6.04 1.86 -15.84
C ARG A 191 -7.47 2.16 -16.22
N GLU A 192 -8.41 1.50 -15.56
CA GLU A 192 -9.83 1.86 -15.59
C GLU A 192 -10.05 3.09 -14.69
N THR A 193 -10.93 4.01 -15.11
CA THR A 193 -11.26 5.21 -14.32
C THR A 193 -12.53 5.02 -13.48
N PRO A 194 -12.54 5.51 -12.23
CA PRO A 194 -13.72 5.41 -11.39
C PRO A 194 -14.80 6.40 -11.82
N GLU A 195 -16.05 6.15 -11.40
CA GLU A 195 -17.20 7.00 -11.76
C GLU A 195 -17.04 8.48 -11.40
N PHE A 196 -16.31 8.78 -10.33
CA PHE A 196 -16.11 10.16 -9.87
C PHE A 196 -15.07 10.94 -10.69
N ILE A 197 -14.45 10.36 -11.72
CA ILE A 197 -13.39 11.01 -12.51
C ILE A 197 -13.84 12.36 -13.11
N LYS A 198 -15.13 12.49 -13.48
CA LYS A 198 -15.71 13.74 -13.97
C LYS A 198 -15.65 14.89 -12.97
N SER A 199 -15.63 14.59 -11.67
CA SER A 199 -15.48 15.62 -10.64
C SER A 199 -14.07 16.21 -10.58
N ILE A 200 -13.08 15.49 -11.11
CA ILE A 200 -11.68 15.94 -11.23
C ILE A 200 -11.49 16.64 -12.58
N ASP A 201 -11.94 16.00 -13.68
CA ASP A 201 -11.86 16.54 -15.03
C ASP A 201 -13.10 16.10 -15.84
N ASN A 202 -13.92 17.08 -16.25
CA ASN A 202 -15.15 16.85 -17.00
C ASN A 202 -14.93 16.28 -18.41
N SER A 203 -13.72 16.31 -18.95
CA SER A 203 -13.38 15.73 -20.26
C SER A 203 -13.15 14.23 -20.23
N LEU A 204 -13.04 13.64 -19.02
CA LEU A 204 -12.83 12.20 -18.84
C LEU A 204 -14.17 11.47 -18.72
N GLU A 205 -14.26 10.30 -19.34
CA GLU A 205 -15.42 9.43 -19.31
C GLU A 205 -15.28 8.37 -18.20
N PRO A 206 -16.25 8.30 -17.28
CA PRO A 206 -16.36 7.26 -16.26
C PRO A 206 -16.29 5.85 -16.82
N ASN A 207 -15.61 4.95 -16.09
CA ASN A 207 -15.50 3.52 -16.41
C ASN A 207 -14.85 3.23 -17.78
N GLU A 208 -14.26 4.25 -18.41
CA GLU A 208 -13.41 4.06 -19.58
C GLU A 208 -11.98 3.76 -19.15
N SER A 209 -11.27 3.09 -20.06
CA SER A 209 -9.87 2.74 -19.87
C SER A 209 -8.95 3.79 -20.48
N TYR A 210 -7.95 4.21 -19.71
CA TYR A 210 -6.99 5.23 -20.10
C TYR A 210 -5.57 4.71 -20.05
N LEU A 211 -4.73 5.30 -20.90
CA LEU A 211 -3.29 5.11 -20.89
C LEU A 211 -2.63 6.39 -20.40
N MET A 212 -1.99 6.34 -19.23
CA MET A 212 -1.27 7.45 -18.62
C MET A 212 0.19 7.45 -19.09
N ASP A 213 0.61 8.58 -19.68
CA ASP A 213 1.98 8.83 -20.14
C ASP A 213 2.85 9.26 -18.95
N ILE A 214 3.60 8.30 -18.39
CA ILE A 214 4.48 8.53 -17.25
C ILE A 214 5.67 9.42 -17.60
N PRO A 215 6.33 9.28 -18.77
CA PRO A 215 7.36 10.22 -19.21
C PRO A 215 6.88 11.67 -19.22
N GLU A 216 5.71 11.95 -19.81
CA GLU A 216 5.18 13.31 -19.89
C GLU A 216 4.77 13.84 -18.53
N LEU A 217 4.10 13.02 -17.70
CA LEU A 217 3.78 13.36 -16.31
C LEU A 217 5.03 13.75 -15.52
N THR A 218 6.09 12.95 -15.64
CA THR A 218 7.35 13.19 -14.93
C THR A 218 8.06 14.44 -15.43
N ARG A 219 8.04 14.69 -16.73
CA ARG A 219 8.59 15.92 -17.32
C ARG A 219 7.91 17.15 -16.75
N ILE A 220 6.58 17.16 -16.68
CA ILE A 220 5.81 18.28 -16.10
C ILE A 220 6.16 18.49 -14.62
N ILE A 221 6.16 17.42 -13.83
CA ILE A 221 6.48 17.47 -12.40
C ILE A 221 7.89 18.03 -12.17
N THR A 222 8.88 17.50 -12.89
CA THR A 222 10.28 17.87 -12.67
C THR A 222 10.58 19.30 -13.14
N ILE A 223 9.90 19.78 -14.17
CA ILE A 223 9.94 21.20 -14.58
C ILE A 223 9.35 22.10 -13.50
N ASP A 224 8.19 21.76 -12.90
CA ASP A 224 7.65 22.55 -11.79
C ASP A 224 8.61 22.58 -10.60
N MET A 225 9.14 21.42 -10.20
CA MET A 225 10.13 21.30 -9.12
C MET A 225 11.40 22.13 -9.39
N ASN A 226 11.68 22.43 -10.65
CA ASN A 226 12.81 23.23 -11.10
C ASN A 226 12.41 24.67 -11.47
N HIS A 227 11.37 25.22 -10.82
CA HIS A 227 10.90 26.61 -11.02
C HIS A 227 10.52 26.92 -12.47
N GLY A 228 9.94 25.94 -13.17
CA GLY A 228 9.49 26.09 -14.56
C GLY A 228 10.63 26.06 -15.58
N LYS A 229 11.83 25.61 -15.21
CA LYS A 229 13.00 25.56 -16.09
C LYS A 229 13.39 24.12 -16.43
N GLU A 230 13.93 23.94 -17.63
CA GLU A 230 14.58 22.69 -18.03
C GLU A 230 15.86 22.41 -17.22
N PHE A 231 16.32 21.16 -17.25
CA PHE A 231 17.55 20.77 -16.55
C PHE A 231 18.78 21.43 -17.16
N VAL A 232 19.63 21.98 -16.29
CA VAL A 232 20.92 22.61 -16.61
C VAL A 232 22.10 21.75 -16.20
N ASN A 233 21.92 20.73 -15.36
CA ASN A 233 22.97 19.83 -14.90
C ASN A 233 22.47 18.38 -14.69
N ASP A 234 23.41 17.43 -14.58
CA ASP A 234 23.10 16.02 -14.35
C ASP A 234 22.46 15.75 -12.99
N GLN A 235 22.72 16.60 -11.98
CA GLN A 235 22.17 16.46 -10.64
C GLN A 235 20.65 16.54 -10.63
N GLN A 236 20.07 17.38 -11.50
CA GLN A 236 18.64 17.55 -11.66
C GLN A 236 17.92 16.29 -12.21
N LYS A 237 18.65 15.30 -12.74
CA LYS A 237 18.05 13.99 -13.05
C LYS A 237 17.49 13.30 -11.81
N ASN A 238 18.02 13.62 -10.62
CA ASN A 238 17.53 13.08 -9.34
C ASN A 238 16.20 13.70 -8.88
N ARG A 239 15.66 14.71 -9.59
CA ARG A 239 14.33 15.28 -9.27
C ARG A 239 13.21 14.24 -9.32
N ILE A 240 13.34 13.22 -10.16
CA ILE A 240 12.39 12.10 -10.22
C ILE A 240 12.35 11.35 -8.87
N TYR A 241 13.51 11.08 -8.28
CA TYR A 241 13.64 10.37 -7.00
C TYR A 241 13.22 11.27 -5.84
N ASP A 242 13.59 12.54 -5.90
CA ASP A 242 13.18 13.53 -4.89
C ASP A 242 11.65 13.66 -4.82
N TYR A 243 10.95 13.69 -5.96
CA TYR A 243 9.49 13.73 -6.00
C TYR A 243 8.86 12.52 -5.29
N ILE A 244 9.33 11.32 -5.62
CA ILE A 244 8.87 10.07 -5.00
C ILE A 244 9.13 10.10 -3.49
N PHE A 245 10.32 10.54 -3.10
CA PHE A 245 10.72 10.64 -1.70
C PHE A 245 9.87 11.65 -0.91
N LEU A 246 9.50 12.79 -1.51
CA LEU A 246 8.54 13.73 -0.90
C LEU A 246 7.19 13.06 -0.66
N CYS A 247 6.69 12.29 -1.62
CA CYS A 247 5.41 11.60 -1.50
C CYS A 247 5.35 10.63 -0.30
N PHE A 248 6.48 10.13 0.21
CA PHE A 248 6.50 9.30 1.42
C PHE A 248 6.01 10.04 2.67
N PHE A 249 6.15 11.38 2.72
CA PHE A 249 5.62 12.22 3.81
C PHE A 249 4.08 12.33 3.78
N LEU A 250 3.46 12.04 2.64
CA LEU A 250 2.00 12.03 2.48
C LEU A 250 1.36 10.73 2.97
N GLY A 251 2.17 9.79 3.47
CA GLY A 251 1.75 8.45 3.87
C GLY A 251 1.74 7.47 2.69
N ASN A 252 1.99 6.21 3.01
CA ASN A 252 1.95 5.09 2.08
C ASN A 252 1.52 3.83 2.84
N ASP A 253 1.59 2.65 2.24
CA ASP A 253 1.21 1.42 2.90
C ASP A 253 2.06 1.04 4.12
N PHE A 254 3.26 1.63 4.26
CA PHE A 254 4.24 1.27 5.28
C PHE A 254 4.38 2.31 6.38
N MET A 255 3.99 3.56 6.11
CA MET A 255 4.17 4.69 7.00
C MET A 255 2.96 5.62 7.01
N PRO A 256 2.61 6.20 8.17
CA PRO A 256 1.51 7.12 8.27
C PRO A 256 1.87 8.50 7.69
N HIS A 257 0.83 9.26 7.35
CA HIS A 257 0.95 10.63 6.87
C HIS A 257 1.03 11.63 8.03
N PHE A 258 1.72 12.75 7.83
CA PHE A 258 1.69 13.85 8.79
C PHE A 258 0.34 14.57 8.75
N PRO A 259 -0.30 14.87 9.90
CA PRO A 259 -1.50 15.69 9.93
C PRO A 259 -1.33 17.07 9.27
N ALA A 260 -0.12 17.63 9.31
CA ALA A 260 0.22 18.88 8.64
C ALA A 260 0.22 18.79 7.10
N LEU A 261 0.40 17.59 6.55
CA LEU A 261 0.70 17.30 5.13
C LEU A 261 -0.37 16.41 4.48
N ASN A 262 -1.64 16.55 4.85
CA ASN A 262 -2.71 15.76 4.24
C ASN A 262 -2.89 16.08 2.74
N ILE A 263 -2.89 15.05 1.88
CA ILE A 263 -3.01 15.21 0.42
C ILE A 263 -4.30 15.95 0.01
N ARG A 264 -5.40 15.78 0.74
CA ARG A 264 -6.70 16.42 0.46
C ARG A 264 -6.72 17.91 0.78
N THR A 265 -5.75 18.38 1.55
CA THR A 265 -5.62 19.78 1.97
C THR A 265 -4.31 20.38 1.48
N GLY A 266 -3.89 19.98 0.28
CA GLY A 266 -2.72 20.54 -0.42
C GLY A 266 -1.39 20.07 0.14
N GLY A 267 -1.33 18.85 0.69
CA GLY A 267 -0.09 18.26 1.22
C GLY A 267 1.06 18.23 0.21
N ILE A 268 0.78 17.84 -1.03
CA ILE A 268 1.78 17.82 -2.10
C ILE A 268 2.27 19.23 -2.43
N ASP A 269 1.37 20.22 -2.49
CA ASP A 269 1.74 21.61 -2.76
C ASP A 269 2.65 22.18 -1.67
N LYS A 270 2.34 21.88 -0.39
CA LYS A 270 3.17 22.27 0.75
C LYS A 270 4.58 21.68 0.64
N LEU A 271 4.69 20.40 0.26
CA LEU A 271 5.98 19.72 0.08
C LEU A 271 6.76 20.29 -1.11
N LEU A 272 6.13 20.47 -2.27
CA LEU A 272 6.77 21.05 -3.46
C LEU A 272 7.21 22.50 -3.21
N ASN A 273 6.46 23.28 -2.44
CA ASN A 273 6.85 24.63 -2.04
C ASN A 273 8.05 24.62 -1.09
N ALA A 274 8.04 23.74 -0.07
CA ALA A 274 9.19 23.57 0.82
C ALA A 274 10.44 23.12 0.06
N TYR A 275 10.26 22.21 -0.89
CA TYR A 275 11.31 21.74 -1.77
C TYR A 275 11.92 22.87 -2.60
N LYS A 276 11.09 23.61 -3.35
CA LYS A 276 11.50 24.75 -4.17
C LYS A 276 12.20 25.85 -3.37
N ALA A 277 11.82 26.02 -2.10
CA ALA A 277 12.41 27.01 -1.19
C ALA A 277 13.76 26.57 -0.60
N THR A 278 14.06 25.28 -0.54
CA THR A 278 15.21 24.76 0.23
C THR A 278 16.24 23.98 -0.59
N ILE A 279 15.84 23.41 -1.72
CA ILE A 279 16.69 22.59 -2.59
C ILE A 279 17.06 23.38 -3.83
N THR A 280 18.35 23.68 -3.98
CA THR A 280 18.90 24.44 -5.12
C THR A 280 19.15 23.55 -6.33
N GLU A 281 19.48 24.14 -7.48
CA GLU A 281 19.83 23.43 -8.72
C GLU A 281 21.00 22.43 -8.56
N ASN A 282 21.85 22.61 -7.54
CA ASN A 282 22.99 21.73 -7.25
C ASN A 282 22.74 20.77 -6.08
N ASP A 283 21.57 20.83 -5.44
CA ASP A 283 21.17 19.96 -4.34
C ASP A 283 20.14 18.92 -4.79
N TYR A 284 19.97 17.87 -4.00
CA TYR A 284 18.95 16.82 -4.15
C TYR A 284 18.70 16.16 -2.78
N LEU A 285 17.59 15.44 -2.64
CA LEU A 285 17.25 14.68 -1.44
C LEU A 285 17.74 13.24 -1.51
N THR A 286 17.66 12.61 -2.69
CA THR A 286 18.12 11.22 -2.90
C THR A 286 18.49 10.96 -4.35
N ASP A 287 19.48 10.10 -4.57
CA ASP A 287 19.87 9.57 -5.89
C ASP A 287 19.24 8.21 -6.20
N GLY A 288 18.21 7.83 -5.44
CA GLY A 288 17.58 6.51 -5.48
C GLY A 288 18.35 5.41 -4.73
N LYS A 289 19.52 5.73 -4.15
CA LYS A 289 20.33 4.78 -3.36
C LYS A 289 20.58 5.28 -1.94
N ASN A 290 20.93 6.55 -1.80
CA ASN A 290 21.28 7.17 -0.53
C ASN A 290 20.50 8.48 -0.33
N ILE A 291 20.11 8.73 0.91
CA ILE A 291 19.42 9.97 1.31
C ILE A 291 20.45 11.00 1.72
N GLN A 292 20.37 12.18 1.11
CA GLN A 292 21.14 13.36 1.50
C GLN A 292 20.52 14.00 2.76
N TRP A 293 20.79 13.43 3.93
CA TRP A 293 20.19 13.82 5.21
C TRP A 293 20.35 15.30 5.54
N LYS A 294 21.47 15.91 5.17
CA LYS A 294 21.71 17.35 5.33
C LYS A 294 20.68 18.18 4.54
N ASN A 295 20.34 17.77 3.33
CA ASN A 295 19.34 18.45 2.50
C ASN A 295 17.93 18.17 2.99
N LEU A 296 17.64 16.93 3.40
CA LEU A 296 16.37 16.61 4.06
C LEU A 296 16.16 17.48 5.30
N ARG A 297 17.20 17.69 6.11
CA ARG A 297 17.14 18.53 7.29
C ARG A 297 16.75 19.98 6.97
N LYS A 298 17.25 20.56 5.87
CA LYS A 298 16.85 21.90 5.41
C LYS A 298 15.35 21.94 5.07
N LEU A 299 14.88 20.93 4.34
CA LEU A 299 13.48 20.82 3.94
C LEU A 299 12.56 20.67 5.16
N VAL A 300 12.89 19.78 6.09
CA VAL A 300 12.11 19.59 7.33
C VAL A 300 12.14 20.86 8.18
N ALA A 301 13.26 21.58 8.26
CA ALA A 301 13.33 22.87 8.97
C ALA A 301 12.31 23.88 8.46
N PHE A 302 12.18 24.00 7.13
CA PHE A 302 11.19 24.88 6.51
C PHE A 302 9.74 24.47 6.85
N LEU A 303 9.47 23.16 6.92
CA LEU A 303 8.15 22.65 7.28
C LEU A 303 7.83 22.85 8.77
N VAL A 304 8.81 22.71 9.66
CA VAL A 304 8.65 22.89 11.12
C VAL A 304 8.13 24.29 11.46
N GLU A 305 8.63 25.32 10.78
CA GLU A 305 8.17 26.71 10.98
C GLU A 305 6.66 26.90 10.73
N ARG A 306 6.04 26.00 9.97
CA ARG A 306 4.64 26.07 9.52
C ARG A 306 3.77 24.94 10.05
N GLU A 307 4.35 23.99 10.79
CA GLU A 307 3.66 22.78 11.24
C GLU A 307 2.41 23.12 12.07
N GLU A 308 2.55 23.97 13.09
CA GLU A 308 1.42 24.37 13.94
C GLU A 308 0.32 25.05 13.12
N GLU A 309 0.68 25.97 12.22
CA GLU A 309 -0.27 26.66 11.35
C GLU A 309 -1.03 25.67 10.44
N TYR A 310 -0.32 24.72 9.84
CA TYR A 310 -0.91 23.72 8.96
C TYR A 310 -1.90 22.82 9.72
N ILE A 311 -1.55 22.37 10.93
CA ILE A 311 -2.44 21.55 11.76
C ILE A 311 -3.65 22.39 12.23
N GLN A 312 -3.47 23.66 12.60
CA GLN A 312 -4.57 24.55 12.94
C GLN A 312 -5.53 24.75 11.76
N ASN A 313 -5.01 24.88 10.54
CA ASN A 313 -5.84 25.02 9.35
C ASN A 313 -6.61 23.73 9.03
N GLU A 314 -5.98 22.57 9.21
CA GLU A 314 -6.65 21.26 9.12
C GLU A 314 -7.81 21.16 10.12
N MET A 315 -7.59 21.55 11.38
CA MET A 315 -8.64 21.57 12.40
C MET A 315 -9.81 22.49 12.04
N LYS A 316 -9.55 23.70 11.52
CA LYS A 316 -10.62 24.61 11.06
C LYS A 316 -11.46 23.99 9.95
N LEU A 317 -10.84 23.29 9.01
CA LEU A 317 -11.58 22.61 7.94
C LEU A 317 -12.43 21.47 8.51
N ARG A 318 -11.85 20.66 9.39
CA ARG A 318 -12.55 19.54 10.01
C ARG A 318 -13.68 20.02 10.92
N ASP A 319 -13.58 21.18 11.57
CA ASP A 319 -14.66 21.78 12.35
C ASP A 319 -15.85 22.23 11.47
N LYS A 320 -15.57 22.62 10.21
CA LYS A 320 -16.64 22.87 9.23
C LYS A 320 -17.30 21.57 8.79
N LEU A 321 -16.50 20.52 8.55
CA LEU A 321 -17.01 19.19 8.16
C LEU A 321 -17.88 18.56 9.25
N ALA A 322 -17.49 18.69 10.52
CA ALA A 322 -18.24 18.16 11.66
C ALA A 322 -19.66 18.74 11.81
N LYS A 323 -19.96 19.88 11.18
CA LYS A 323 -21.31 20.49 11.17
C LYS A 323 -22.22 19.90 10.09
N LYS A 324 -21.69 19.09 9.16
CA LYS A 324 -22.48 18.48 8.09
C LYS A 324 -23.49 17.51 8.68
N HIS A 325 -24.76 17.67 8.32
CA HIS A 325 -25.79 16.72 8.68
C HIS A 325 -25.71 15.49 7.77
N TYR A 326 -25.71 14.31 8.39
CA TYR A 326 -25.79 13.02 7.69
C TYR A 326 -27.16 12.41 7.96
N PRO A 327 -28.04 12.32 6.94
CA PRO A 327 -29.33 11.67 7.10
C PRO A 327 -29.18 10.19 7.44
N ASP A 328 -30.22 9.58 8.01
CA ASP A 328 -30.24 8.16 8.40
C ASP A 328 -31.58 7.47 8.11
N ASP A 329 -32.34 8.00 7.15
CA ASP A 329 -33.65 7.48 6.77
C ASP A 329 -33.54 6.13 6.04
N THR A 330 -32.57 6.02 5.12
CA THR A 330 -32.32 4.84 4.29
C THR A 330 -31.09 4.04 4.75
N PRO A 331 -31.01 2.72 4.46
CA PRO A 331 -29.81 1.93 4.72
C PRO A 331 -28.54 2.53 4.11
N GLU A 332 -28.62 3.06 2.89
CA GLU A 332 -27.50 3.67 2.18
C GLU A 332 -27.01 4.93 2.91
N GLN A 333 -27.94 5.77 3.38
CA GLN A 333 -27.62 6.95 4.18
C GLN A 333 -27.03 6.59 5.54
N ARG A 334 -27.54 5.54 6.21
CA ARG A 334 -26.96 5.02 7.46
C ARG A 334 -25.54 4.51 7.27
N TYR A 335 -25.27 3.81 6.18
CA TYR A 335 -23.93 3.33 5.87
C TYR A 335 -22.99 4.50 5.55
N ALA A 336 -23.44 5.48 4.77
CA ALA A 336 -22.67 6.70 4.50
C ALA A 336 -22.39 7.51 5.77
N LYS A 337 -23.35 7.55 6.71
CA LYS A 337 -23.18 8.15 8.05
C LYS A 337 -22.13 7.41 8.86
N PHE A 338 -22.20 6.07 8.90
CA PHE A 338 -21.18 5.22 9.52
C PHE A 338 -19.78 5.47 8.93
N ASP A 339 -19.65 5.44 7.60
CA ASP A 339 -18.36 5.65 6.94
C ASP A 339 -17.83 7.07 7.19
N ALA A 340 -18.71 8.05 7.41
CA ALA A 340 -18.32 9.42 7.73
C ALA A 340 -18.11 9.71 9.23
N ILE A 341 -18.24 8.71 10.14
CA ILE A 341 -18.01 8.87 11.60
C ILE A 341 -16.76 9.70 11.92
N PRO A 342 -15.59 9.46 11.30
CA PRO A 342 -14.38 10.23 11.61
C PRO A 342 -14.48 11.74 11.40
N THR A 343 -15.44 12.20 10.59
CA THR A 343 -15.62 13.63 10.32
C THR A 343 -16.32 14.38 11.46
N TYR A 344 -17.08 13.70 12.32
CA TYR A 344 -17.86 14.33 13.39
C TYR A 344 -17.55 13.78 14.80
N GLU A 345 -17.16 12.51 14.95
CA GLU A 345 -16.67 11.93 16.21
C GLU A 345 -15.18 12.21 16.41
N ARG A 346 -14.86 13.44 16.82
CA ARG A 346 -13.50 13.99 16.80
C ARG A 346 -12.89 14.26 18.18
N GLU A 347 -13.26 13.48 19.19
CA GLU A 347 -12.87 13.75 20.59
C GLU A 347 -11.34 13.78 20.80
N LEU A 348 -10.59 12.86 20.19
CA LEU A 348 -9.13 12.85 20.28
C LEU A 348 -8.53 14.14 19.69
N GLU A 349 -9.00 14.59 18.53
CA GLU A 349 -8.52 15.83 17.90
C GLU A 349 -8.86 17.07 18.73
N LYS A 350 -10.08 17.12 19.29
CA LYS A 350 -10.52 18.19 20.21
C LYS A 350 -9.72 18.22 21.50
N TYR A 351 -9.24 17.05 21.97
CA TYR A 351 -8.33 16.97 23.11
C TYR A 351 -6.93 17.47 22.75
N VAL A 352 -6.37 17.05 21.61
CA VAL A 352 -5.06 17.52 21.12
C VAL A 352 -5.06 19.05 21.02
N ASN A 353 -6.02 19.62 20.30
CA ASN A 353 -6.26 21.06 20.17
C ASN A 353 -5.00 21.92 19.94
N PRO A 354 -4.58 22.12 18.68
CA PRO A 354 -3.38 22.89 18.34
C PRO A 354 -3.48 24.40 18.63
N PHE A 355 -4.64 24.90 19.08
CA PHE A 355 -4.82 26.31 19.45
C PHE A 355 -4.45 26.60 20.91
N LYS A 356 -4.20 25.56 21.71
CA LYS A 356 -3.85 25.70 23.14
C LYS A 356 -2.42 25.24 23.38
N LYS A 357 -1.66 26.00 24.16
CA LYS A 357 -0.30 25.65 24.59
C LYS A 357 -0.21 24.21 25.11
N GLY A 358 0.90 23.54 24.81
CA GLY A 358 1.16 22.15 25.20
C GLY A 358 0.36 21.11 24.40
N TRP A 359 -0.15 21.47 23.21
CA TRP A 359 -0.86 20.54 22.34
C TRP A 359 0.03 19.39 21.85
N GLN A 360 1.33 19.63 21.74
CA GLN A 360 2.31 18.61 21.35
C GLN A 360 2.35 17.45 22.34
N ASN A 361 2.31 17.74 23.66
CA ASN A 361 2.22 16.67 24.66
C ASN A 361 0.87 15.94 24.59
N ARG A 362 -0.22 16.66 24.31
CA ARG A 362 -1.54 16.05 24.12
C ARG A 362 -1.61 15.20 22.85
N TYR A 363 -0.89 15.56 21.80
CA TYR A 363 -0.75 14.79 20.56
C TYR A 363 -0.22 13.38 20.86
N TYR A 364 0.95 13.29 21.51
CA TYR A 364 1.52 12.00 21.88
C TYR A 364 0.66 11.24 22.89
N LYS A 365 0.11 11.94 23.89
CA LYS A 365 -0.75 11.31 24.89
C LYS A 365 -2.02 10.68 24.30
N ALA A 366 -2.66 11.37 23.36
CA ALA A 366 -3.90 10.91 22.75
C ALA A 366 -3.69 9.86 21.67
N LEU A 367 -2.67 10.04 20.82
CA LEU A 367 -2.53 9.25 19.59
C LEU A 367 -1.54 8.09 19.73
N PHE A 368 -0.55 8.22 20.61
CA PHE A 368 0.42 7.16 20.91
C PHE A 368 0.13 6.47 22.25
N LYS A 369 -0.83 7.00 23.04
CA LYS A 369 -1.18 6.50 24.38
C LYS A 369 0.04 6.43 25.33
N ILE A 370 0.99 7.36 25.18
CA ILE A 370 2.20 7.46 26.01
C ILE A 370 2.35 8.85 26.63
N ASP A 371 2.95 8.91 27.82
CA ASP A 371 3.52 10.15 28.32
C ASP A 371 4.88 10.36 27.64
N ILE A 372 5.00 11.46 26.90
CA ILE A 372 6.14 11.69 26.01
C ILE A 372 7.36 12.23 26.78
N ASP A 373 8.53 11.66 26.51
CA ASP A 373 9.84 12.10 26.96
C ASP A 373 10.86 12.12 25.79
N ASP A 374 12.09 12.56 26.05
CA ASP A 374 13.13 12.67 25.02
C ASP A 374 13.56 11.32 24.43
N GLU A 375 13.49 10.24 25.22
CA GLU A 375 13.83 8.90 24.75
C GLU A 375 12.75 8.37 23.79
N ARG A 376 11.48 8.53 24.14
CA ARG A 376 10.33 8.16 23.31
C ARG A 376 10.27 8.99 22.03
N ARG A 377 10.53 10.31 22.10
CA ARG A 377 10.63 11.15 20.89
C ARG A 377 11.72 10.62 19.95
N LYS A 378 12.88 10.27 20.50
CA LYS A 378 13.98 9.68 19.73
C LYS A 378 13.57 8.36 19.08
N GLN A 379 12.94 7.46 19.82
CA GLN A 379 12.50 6.14 19.31
C GLN A 379 11.52 6.29 18.13
N ILE A 380 10.48 7.11 18.30
CA ILE A 380 9.46 7.34 17.27
C ILE A 380 10.07 8.00 16.03
N ALA A 381 10.86 9.07 16.22
CA ALA A 381 11.51 9.77 15.12
C ALA A 381 12.50 8.88 14.37
N THR A 382 13.30 8.09 15.08
CA THR A 382 14.24 7.15 14.46
C THR A 382 13.51 6.10 13.62
N ASN A 383 12.42 5.52 14.15
CA ASN A 383 11.64 4.54 13.40
C ASN A 383 10.95 5.14 12.15
N TYR A 384 10.59 6.42 12.17
CA TYR A 384 10.10 7.12 10.98
C TYR A 384 11.22 7.35 9.94
N LEU A 385 12.42 7.74 10.38
CA LEU A 385 13.58 7.91 9.48
C LEU A 385 14.05 6.59 8.86
N GLU A 386 14.04 5.51 9.65
CA GLU A 386 14.21 4.13 9.17
C GLU A 386 13.21 3.80 8.05
N GLY A 387 11.94 4.19 8.23
CA GLY A 387 10.90 3.94 7.24
C GLY A 387 11.10 4.70 5.95
N LEU A 388 11.52 5.97 6.01
CA LEU A 388 11.87 6.74 4.81
C LEU A 388 12.95 6.05 3.98
N GLU A 389 14.00 5.54 4.65
CA GLU A 389 15.07 4.81 3.97
C GLU A 389 14.61 3.43 3.48
N TRP A 390 13.85 2.69 4.29
CA TRP A 390 13.33 1.37 3.92
C TRP A 390 12.43 1.47 2.68
N THR A 391 11.49 2.40 2.65
CA THR A 391 10.57 2.59 1.51
C THR A 391 11.33 3.00 0.26
N MET A 392 12.30 3.91 0.37
CA MET A 392 13.14 4.30 -0.76
C MET A 392 13.86 3.07 -1.36
N LYS A 393 14.56 2.29 -0.53
CA LYS A 393 15.26 1.06 -0.95
C LYS A 393 14.29 0.05 -1.56
N TYR A 394 13.08 -0.09 -0.99
CA TYR A 394 12.06 -1.02 -1.49
C TYR A 394 11.63 -0.70 -2.93
N TYR A 395 11.47 0.58 -3.26
CA TYR A 395 11.09 1.02 -4.59
C TYR A 395 12.23 0.92 -5.62
N THR A 396 13.47 1.17 -5.19
CA THR A 396 14.63 1.29 -6.09
C THR A 396 15.41 0.01 -6.28
N ASN A 397 15.63 -0.77 -5.22
CA ASN A 397 16.51 -1.94 -5.19
C ASN A 397 15.80 -3.24 -4.79
N GLY A 398 14.62 -3.15 -4.16
CA GLY A 398 13.89 -4.27 -3.59
C GLY A 398 13.98 -4.29 -2.06
N CYS A 399 13.42 -5.33 -1.44
CA CYS A 399 13.26 -5.37 0.02
C CYS A 399 14.58 -5.58 0.76
N ALA A 400 15.10 -4.51 1.39
CA ALA A 400 16.33 -4.54 2.17
C ALA A 400 16.19 -5.24 3.54
N ASN A 401 14.98 -5.22 4.13
CA ASN A 401 14.69 -5.92 5.38
C ASN A 401 13.25 -6.42 5.39
N TRP A 402 13.08 -7.75 5.30
CA TRP A 402 11.77 -8.40 5.27
C TRP A 402 11.02 -8.36 6.60
N ASN A 403 11.72 -8.17 7.72
CA ASN A 403 11.16 -8.15 9.08
C ASN A 403 10.89 -6.73 9.60
N TRP A 404 11.35 -5.67 8.91
CA TRP A 404 11.13 -4.29 9.36
C TRP A 404 9.66 -3.87 9.21
N CYS A 405 9.17 -3.08 10.15
CA CYS A 405 7.88 -2.39 10.09
C CYS A 405 7.91 -1.10 10.91
N TYR A 406 7.03 -0.15 10.57
CA TYR A 406 6.77 1.02 11.39
C TYR A 406 5.84 0.65 12.55
N LYS A 407 6.18 1.07 13.77
CA LYS A 407 5.56 0.54 15.01
C LYS A 407 4.37 1.34 15.54
N TYR A 408 3.97 2.41 14.85
CA TYR A 408 2.98 3.36 15.36
C TYR A 408 1.91 3.67 14.32
N ASN A 409 0.73 4.10 14.78
CA ASN A 409 -0.35 4.52 13.88
C ASN A 409 -0.14 5.93 13.31
N TYR A 410 0.67 6.75 13.98
CA TYR A 410 0.88 8.17 13.66
C TYR A 410 2.37 8.48 13.53
N PRO A 411 2.76 9.51 12.74
CA PRO A 411 4.14 9.94 12.66
C PRO A 411 4.53 10.78 13.90
N PRO A 412 5.83 10.98 14.17
CA PRO A 412 6.25 12.05 15.08
C PRO A 412 5.78 13.42 14.57
N LEU A 413 5.80 14.44 15.42
CA LEU A 413 5.74 15.83 14.95
C LEU A 413 7.02 16.16 14.17
N LEU A 414 6.93 17.03 13.17
CA LEU A 414 8.08 17.51 12.40
C LEU A 414 9.09 18.23 13.30
N GLU A 415 8.61 18.99 14.30
CA GLU A 415 9.47 19.65 15.31
C GLU A 415 10.32 18.65 16.12
N ASP A 416 9.87 17.39 16.23
CA ASP A 416 10.60 16.31 16.87
C ASP A 416 11.44 15.52 15.89
N LEU A 417 10.91 15.23 14.70
CA LEU A 417 11.62 14.53 13.63
C LEU A 417 12.95 15.22 13.32
N ILE A 418 12.94 16.54 13.15
CA ILE A 418 14.14 17.32 12.81
C ILE A 418 15.25 17.17 13.84
N LYS A 419 14.95 16.92 15.11
CA LYS A 419 15.97 16.77 16.16
C LYS A 419 16.85 15.55 15.91
N TYR A 420 16.34 14.55 15.19
CA TYR A 420 17.00 13.28 14.94
C TYR A 420 17.38 13.06 13.46
N VAL A 421 16.99 13.95 12.54
CA VAL A 421 17.52 13.94 11.17
C VAL A 421 19.04 14.13 11.20
N PRO A 422 19.84 13.18 10.68
CA PRO A 422 21.29 13.27 10.74
C PRO A 422 21.86 14.48 10.01
N TYR A 423 23.02 14.97 10.47
CA TYR A 423 23.81 15.98 9.75
C TYR A 423 24.76 15.37 8.73
N PHE A 424 25.17 14.12 8.96
CA PHE A 424 26.13 13.39 8.15
C PHE A 424 25.45 12.18 7.52
N GLU A 425 26.12 11.60 6.52
CA GLU A 425 25.72 10.33 5.91
C GLU A 425 25.48 9.28 7.00
N THR A 426 24.30 8.67 6.96
CA THR A 426 23.83 7.71 7.95
C THR A 426 23.01 6.65 7.23
N GLU A 427 23.25 5.40 7.56
CA GLU A 427 22.46 4.27 7.09
C GLU A 427 21.72 3.67 8.29
N PHE A 428 20.39 3.73 8.26
CA PHE A 428 19.50 3.12 9.26
C PHE A 428 19.18 1.67 8.88
N ILE A 429 18.87 1.41 7.60
CA ILE A 429 18.43 0.10 7.13
C ILE A 429 19.56 -0.63 6.41
N LYS A 430 20.19 -1.57 7.10
CA LYS A 430 21.20 -2.45 6.50
C LYS A 430 20.57 -3.69 5.90
N GLU A 431 21.15 -4.15 4.80
CA GLU A 431 20.88 -5.49 4.29
C GLU A 431 21.16 -6.53 5.38
N ASN A 432 20.27 -7.50 5.47
CA ASN A 432 20.27 -8.51 6.50
C ASN A 432 19.90 -9.87 5.90
N THR A 433 19.99 -10.90 6.73
CA THR A 433 19.69 -12.27 6.33
C THR A 433 18.21 -12.63 6.45
N TYR A 434 17.33 -11.68 6.83
CA TYR A 434 15.91 -11.97 6.94
C TYR A 434 15.34 -12.30 5.56
N LYS A 435 14.56 -13.37 5.51
CA LYS A 435 13.90 -13.87 4.31
C LYS A 435 12.39 -13.66 4.43
N PRO A 436 11.65 -13.67 3.31
CA PRO A 436 10.20 -13.70 3.34
C PRO A 436 9.69 -14.78 4.31
N VAL A 437 8.61 -14.48 5.03
CA VAL A 437 7.95 -15.49 5.86
C VAL A 437 7.36 -16.62 5.00
N SER A 438 7.01 -17.76 5.60
CA SER A 438 6.28 -18.77 4.84
C SER A 438 4.84 -18.31 4.55
N PRO A 439 4.18 -18.80 3.49
CA PRO A 439 2.77 -18.48 3.23
C PRO A 439 1.86 -18.79 4.41
N LEU A 440 2.14 -19.86 5.17
CA LEU A 440 1.38 -20.20 6.38
C LEU A 440 1.59 -19.18 7.51
N VAL A 441 2.83 -18.73 7.73
CA VAL A 441 3.11 -17.67 8.73
C VAL A 441 2.39 -16.39 8.34
N GLN A 442 2.43 -16.00 7.07
CA GLN A 442 1.66 -14.86 6.58
C GLN A 442 0.16 -15.02 6.86
N LEU A 443 -0.44 -16.17 6.52
CA LEU A 443 -1.86 -16.42 6.77
C LEU A 443 -2.21 -16.27 8.25
N CYS A 444 -1.42 -16.85 9.15
CA CYS A 444 -1.65 -16.69 10.59
C CYS A 444 -1.56 -15.22 11.01
N TYR A 445 -0.60 -14.47 10.46
CA TYR A 445 -0.39 -13.08 10.83
C TYR A 445 -1.55 -12.17 10.42
N VAL A 446 -2.05 -12.35 9.19
CA VAL A 446 -2.94 -11.37 8.58
C VAL A 446 -4.42 -11.69 8.71
N LEU A 447 -4.79 -12.95 8.96
CA LEU A 447 -6.19 -13.35 8.97
C LEU A 447 -6.89 -12.96 10.28
N PRO A 448 -8.12 -12.42 10.21
CA PRO A 448 -8.96 -12.26 11.40
C PRO A 448 -9.48 -13.60 11.89
N THR A 449 -9.93 -13.64 13.15
CA THR A 449 -10.43 -14.83 13.85
C THR A 449 -11.44 -15.65 13.03
N GLN A 450 -12.36 -14.95 12.37
CA GLN A 450 -13.45 -15.54 11.57
C GLN A 450 -12.94 -16.26 10.31
N SER A 451 -11.73 -15.92 9.87
CA SER A 451 -11.10 -16.45 8.66
C SER A 451 -9.95 -17.42 8.95
N LEU A 452 -9.64 -17.70 10.22
CA LEU A 452 -8.61 -18.68 10.59
C LEU A 452 -8.93 -20.10 10.09
N GLY A 453 -10.17 -20.38 9.70
CA GLY A 453 -10.56 -21.64 9.06
C GLY A 453 -9.88 -21.91 7.71
N PHE A 454 -9.20 -20.93 7.11
CA PHE A 454 -8.33 -21.16 5.94
C PHE A 454 -7.00 -21.83 6.28
N LEU A 455 -6.64 -21.93 7.57
CA LEU A 455 -5.44 -22.61 8.02
C LEU A 455 -5.64 -24.13 8.07
N PRO A 456 -4.55 -24.92 8.00
CA PRO A 456 -4.60 -26.35 8.31
C PRO A 456 -5.21 -26.60 9.69
N GLU A 457 -6.01 -27.66 9.82
CA GLU A 457 -6.86 -27.91 11.01
C GLU A 457 -6.08 -27.89 12.34
N LYS A 458 -4.88 -28.50 12.39
CA LYS A 458 -4.07 -28.50 13.62
C LYS A 458 -3.53 -27.11 13.98
N LEU A 459 -3.12 -26.33 12.98
CA LEU A 459 -2.64 -24.97 13.21
C LEU A 459 -3.80 -24.05 13.65
N TYR A 460 -4.97 -24.20 13.04
CA TYR A 460 -6.19 -23.53 13.49
C TYR A 460 -6.49 -23.84 14.97
N LYS A 461 -6.47 -25.13 15.36
CA LYS A 461 -6.70 -25.54 16.75
C LYS A 461 -5.66 -24.97 17.70
N GLU A 462 -4.37 -25.08 17.37
CA GLU A 462 -3.27 -24.56 18.20
C GLU A 462 -3.43 -23.06 18.46
N LEU A 463 -3.67 -22.27 17.41
CA LEU A 463 -3.83 -20.82 17.54
C LEU A 463 -5.08 -20.44 18.34
N LYS A 464 -6.18 -21.17 18.15
CA LYS A 464 -7.43 -20.91 18.85
C LYS A 464 -7.38 -21.30 20.33
N GLU A 465 -6.69 -22.37 20.67
CA GLU A 465 -6.63 -22.88 22.05
C GLU A 465 -5.53 -22.18 22.87
N ASN A 466 -4.33 -22.00 22.30
CA ASN A 466 -3.17 -21.51 23.04
C ASN A 466 -2.82 -20.04 22.75
N TYR A 467 -3.25 -19.48 21.60
CA TYR A 467 -2.90 -18.13 21.16
C TYR A 467 -4.12 -17.25 20.83
N SER A 468 -5.27 -17.53 21.44
CA SER A 468 -6.52 -16.77 21.21
C SER A 468 -6.39 -15.27 21.52
N HIS A 469 -5.48 -14.91 22.42
CA HIS A 469 -5.18 -13.53 22.79
C HIS A 469 -4.60 -12.68 21.64
N TRP A 470 -4.05 -13.31 20.59
CA TRP A 470 -3.61 -12.63 19.36
C TRP A 470 -4.77 -12.25 18.42
N TYR A 471 -5.92 -12.91 18.57
CA TYR A 471 -7.06 -12.83 17.65
C TYR A 471 -8.31 -12.31 18.37
N LYS A 472 -8.25 -11.06 18.83
CA LYS A 472 -9.37 -10.38 19.48
C LYS A 472 -10.46 -10.00 18.48
N ASN A 473 -11.72 -10.06 18.92
CA ASN A 473 -12.89 -9.62 18.12
C ASN A 473 -13.39 -8.23 18.56
N ASP A 474 -12.99 -7.77 19.73
CA ASP A 474 -13.31 -6.48 20.35
C ASP A 474 -12.21 -5.45 20.08
N CYS A 475 -11.97 -5.15 18.80
CA CYS A 475 -10.93 -4.20 18.39
C CYS A 475 -11.39 -2.75 18.58
N GLU A 476 -10.47 -1.88 19.03
CA GLU A 476 -10.67 -0.43 19.07
C GLU A 476 -10.27 0.18 17.73
N PHE A 477 -11.09 1.08 17.20
CA PHE A 477 -10.79 1.83 15.97
C PHE A 477 -10.39 3.26 16.32
N ILE A 478 -9.26 3.72 15.79
CA ILE A 478 -8.75 5.08 15.98
C ILE A 478 -8.73 5.79 14.63
N TRP A 479 -9.31 6.97 14.56
CA TRP A 479 -9.52 7.67 13.28
C TRP A 479 -9.21 9.16 13.35
N ALA A 480 -8.36 9.59 14.30
CA ALA A 480 -7.94 10.99 14.34
C ALA A 480 -7.29 11.36 13.00
N TYR A 481 -7.73 12.47 12.42
CA TYR A 481 -7.33 12.98 11.10
C TYR A 481 -7.80 12.15 9.88
N SER A 482 -8.54 11.06 10.08
CA SER A 482 -9.20 10.31 9.01
C SER A 482 -10.47 11.03 8.52
N LYS A 483 -10.83 10.87 7.25
CA LYS A 483 -12.10 11.36 6.69
C LYS A 483 -13.16 10.26 6.66
N TYR A 484 -12.76 9.03 6.37
CA TYR A 484 -13.65 7.89 6.24
C TYR A 484 -13.26 6.76 7.19
N PHE A 485 -14.21 5.90 7.57
CA PHE A 485 -13.96 4.80 8.50
C PHE A 485 -12.92 3.82 7.97
N TRP A 486 -12.91 3.56 6.66
CA TRP A 486 -11.90 2.68 6.04
C TRP A 486 -10.47 3.22 6.16
N GLU A 487 -10.28 4.50 6.48
CA GLU A 487 -8.98 5.15 6.74
C GLU A 487 -8.55 5.08 8.22
N SER A 488 -9.37 4.47 9.08
CA SER A 488 -9.02 4.30 10.50
C SER A 488 -7.85 3.33 10.69
N HIS A 489 -7.26 3.40 11.87
CA HIS A 489 -6.33 2.42 12.42
C HIS A 489 -7.09 1.46 13.33
N VAL A 490 -6.60 0.22 13.43
CA VAL A 490 -7.18 -0.80 14.31
C VAL A 490 -6.15 -1.13 15.37
N GLU A 491 -6.53 -1.03 16.64
CA GLU A 491 -5.68 -1.52 17.71
C GLU A 491 -5.80 -3.03 17.81
N LEU A 492 -4.80 -3.70 17.26
CA LEU A 492 -4.68 -5.16 17.28
C LEU A 492 -3.63 -5.58 18.30
N PRO A 493 -3.79 -6.78 18.91
CA PRO A 493 -2.73 -7.37 19.71
C PRO A 493 -1.44 -7.51 18.90
N GLU A 494 -0.31 -7.20 19.51
CA GLU A 494 1.00 -7.44 18.89
C GLU A 494 1.20 -8.94 18.67
N ILE A 495 1.70 -9.29 17.47
CA ILE A 495 2.11 -10.66 17.15
C ILE A 495 3.59 -10.57 16.78
N GLU A 496 4.44 -11.06 17.65
CA GLU A 496 5.88 -11.12 17.37
C GLU A 496 6.16 -12.13 16.26
N ILE A 497 6.70 -11.66 15.14
CA ILE A 497 6.80 -12.48 13.92
C ILE A 497 7.68 -13.71 14.12
N ASP A 498 8.72 -13.60 14.94
CA ASP A 498 9.64 -14.71 15.22
C ASP A 498 9.03 -15.73 16.19
N GLU A 499 8.17 -15.29 17.13
CA GLU A 499 7.38 -16.20 17.96
C GLU A 499 6.38 -16.98 17.08
N LEU A 500 5.66 -16.28 16.20
CA LEU A 500 4.70 -16.91 15.29
C LEU A 500 5.37 -17.94 14.36
N LYS A 501 6.57 -17.62 13.83
CA LYS A 501 7.36 -18.58 13.03
C LYS A 501 7.64 -19.85 13.83
N ASN A 502 8.05 -19.73 15.08
CA ASN A 502 8.34 -20.89 15.94
C ASN A 502 7.10 -21.74 16.20
N VAL A 503 5.93 -21.12 16.43
CA VAL A 503 4.65 -21.82 16.60
C VAL A 503 4.31 -22.62 15.35
N VAL A 504 4.34 -21.99 14.18
CA VAL A 504 4.02 -22.64 12.91
C VAL A 504 4.99 -23.79 12.62
N SER A 505 6.30 -23.58 12.80
CA SER A 505 7.31 -24.63 12.62
C SER A 505 7.09 -25.81 13.57
N LYS A 506 6.79 -25.55 14.85
CA LYS A 506 6.54 -26.60 15.85
C LYS A 506 5.33 -27.47 15.47
N VAL A 507 4.24 -26.85 15.03
CA VAL A 507 3.03 -27.57 14.60
C VAL A 507 3.35 -28.45 13.37
N LEU A 508 4.03 -27.90 12.36
CA LEU A 508 4.38 -28.63 11.14
C LEU A 508 5.35 -29.80 11.41
N HIS A 509 6.36 -29.60 12.27
CA HIS A 509 7.31 -30.66 12.64
C HIS A 509 6.65 -31.84 13.35
N ASN A 510 5.67 -31.57 14.23
CA ASN A 510 4.91 -32.62 14.93
C ASN A 510 4.02 -33.46 13.98
N GLU A 511 3.82 -33.04 12.72
CA GLU A 511 3.05 -33.78 11.71
C GLU A 511 3.90 -34.70 10.82
N GLY A 512 5.24 -34.71 10.96
CA GLY A 512 6.09 -35.39 9.98
C GLY A 512 6.03 -34.73 8.58
N LEU A 513 5.43 -33.55 8.46
CA LEU A 513 5.52 -32.68 7.29
C LEU A 513 6.93 -32.07 7.29
N VAL A 514 7.89 -32.81 6.74
CA VAL A 514 9.20 -32.28 6.42
C VAL A 514 8.97 -31.09 5.48
N VAL A 515 9.22 -29.89 5.99
CA VAL A 515 9.50 -28.72 5.14
C VAL A 515 10.65 -29.14 4.24
N ASN A 516 10.36 -29.34 2.95
CA ASN A 516 11.40 -29.57 1.95
C ASN A 516 12.41 -28.42 2.08
N LYS A 517 13.57 -28.73 2.67
CA LYS A 517 14.78 -27.91 2.62
C LYS A 517 15.32 -27.96 1.19
N SER A 518 14.64 -27.29 0.29
CA SER A 518 15.11 -27.06 -1.07
C SER A 518 14.30 -25.92 -1.65
N LEU A 519 14.68 -24.70 -1.27
CA LEU A 519 14.59 -23.43 -1.98
C LEU A 519 15.23 -22.39 -1.04
N VAL A 520 16.57 -22.40 -1.02
CA VAL A 520 17.40 -21.31 -0.48
C VAL A 520 17.47 -20.22 -1.55
#